data_AF-A0A367R6K6-F1
#
_entry.id   AF-A0A367R6K6-F1
#
_cell.length_a   1.000
_cell.length_b   1.000
_cell.length_c   1.000
_cell.angle_alpha   90.00
_cell.angle_beta   90.00
_cell.angle_gamma   90.00
#
_symmetry.space_group_name_H-M   'P 1'
#
loop_
_entity.id
_entity.type
_entity.pdbx_description
1 polymer ?
#
loop_
_entity_poly.entity_id
_entity_poly.type
_entity_poly.pdbx_seq_one_letter_code
_entity_poly.pdbx_strand_id
1 'polypeptide(L)'
;MKSVLSLFSGIGGLCHHGISAARLSHKFRVQQFVEISPYSQSKLRHEQPGIPIHADITNYHCQESIRNSQFAIRNYELGVKNMNQQRINNLVLLIEPKLWQ
;
A
#
# COMPACT_ATOMS: atom_id res chain seq x y z
N MET A 1 5.89 25.54 -3.21
CA MET A 1 6.76 24.50 -2.65
C MET A 1 6.40 23.16 -3.28
N LYS A 2 7.37 22.41 -3.83
CA LYS A 2 7.16 21.08 -4.40
C LYS A 2 7.58 20.00 -3.39
N SER A 3 6.72 19.02 -3.18
CA SER A 3 7.00 17.87 -2.31
C SER A 3 7.88 16.84 -3.01
N VAL A 4 8.85 16.30 -2.29
CA VAL A 4 9.80 15.29 -2.81
C VAL A 4 9.67 14.01 -1.99
N LEU A 5 9.44 12.90 -2.69
CA LEU A 5 9.65 11.55 -2.19
C LEU A 5 11.07 11.14 -2.56
N SER A 6 11.92 10.84 -1.58
CA SER A 6 13.27 10.36 -1.85
C SER A 6 13.28 8.84 -1.84
N LEU A 7 13.56 8.22 -2.98
CA LEU A 7 13.75 6.77 -3.10
C LEU A 7 15.22 6.42 -2.94
N PHE A 8 15.51 5.25 -2.37
CA PHE A 8 16.88 4.77 -2.12
C PHE A 8 17.71 5.83 -1.41
N SER A 9 17.14 6.41 -0.35
CA SER A 9 17.60 7.68 0.21
C SER A 9 19.03 7.66 0.74
N GLY A 10 19.55 6.48 1.08
CA GLY A 10 20.80 6.35 1.82
C GLY A 10 20.74 7.24 3.07
N ILE A 11 21.77 8.06 3.27
CA ILE A 11 21.83 9.04 4.35
C ILE A 11 21.24 10.42 3.98
N GLY A 12 20.49 10.53 2.88
CA GLY A 12 19.85 11.78 2.46
C GLY A 12 20.72 12.69 1.56
N GLY A 13 21.80 12.14 0.99
CA GLY A 13 22.80 12.89 0.22
C GLY A 13 22.23 13.63 -1.01
N LEU A 14 21.57 12.93 -1.92
CA LEU A 14 21.09 13.54 -3.18
C LEU A 14 19.84 14.41 -2.98
N CYS A 15 18.95 14.01 -2.08
CA CYS A 15 17.68 14.67 -1.88
C CYS A 15 17.84 15.84 -0.91
N HIS A 16 18.00 15.59 0.39
CA HIS A 16 18.02 16.66 1.36
C HIS A 16 19.28 17.52 1.25
N HIS A 17 20.45 16.88 1.34
CA HIS A 17 21.73 17.60 1.31
C HIS A 17 21.94 18.24 -0.06
N GLY A 18 21.58 17.55 -1.16
CA GLY A 18 21.63 18.09 -2.52
C GLY A 18 20.70 19.28 -2.76
N ILE A 19 19.44 19.22 -2.32
CA ILE A 19 18.50 20.36 -2.39
C ILE A 19 19.05 21.56 -1.61
N SER A 20 19.60 21.32 -0.42
CA SER A 20 20.20 22.37 0.42
C SER A 20 21.43 22.99 -0.25
N ALA A 21 22.37 22.15 -0.72
CA ALA A 21 23.59 22.58 -1.40
C ALA A 21 23.30 23.38 -2.68
N ALA A 22 22.26 23.00 -3.43
CA ALA A 22 21.81 23.73 -4.61
C ALA A 22 21.02 25.02 -4.28
N ARG A 23 20.82 25.35 -2.99
CA ARG A 23 20.00 26.46 -2.51
C ARG A 23 18.54 26.39 -2.96
N LEU A 24 18.02 25.19 -3.13
CA LEU A 24 16.69 24.92 -3.64
C LEU A 24 15.65 24.61 -2.55
N SER A 25 16.00 24.73 -1.26
CA SER A 25 15.10 24.45 -0.13
C SER A 25 13.84 25.33 -0.08
N HIS A 26 13.87 26.49 -0.76
CA HIS A 26 12.69 27.35 -0.93
C HIS A 26 11.69 26.81 -1.97
N LYS A 27 12.14 25.90 -2.85
CA LYS A 27 11.38 25.35 -3.98
C LYS A 27 10.99 23.90 -3.76
N PHE A 28 11.86 23.10 -3.15
CA PHE A 28 11.64 21.68 -2.90
C PHE A 28 11.79 21.34 -1.42
N ARG A 29 10.92 20.47 -0.93
CA ARG A 29 10.96 19.94 0.44
C ARG A 29 10.75 18.43 0.40
N VAL A 30 11.67 17.69 1.01
CA VAL A 30 11.50 16.25 1.22
C VAL A 30 10.36 16.03 2.22
N GLN A 31 9.41 15.16 1.87
CA GLN A 31 8.26 14.82 2.70
C GLN A 31 8.31 13.39 3.21
N GLN A 32 9.06 12.50 2.55
CA GLN A 32 9.25 11.13 2.98
C GLN A 32 10.52 10.56 2.36
N PHE A 33 11.20 9.69 3.12
CA PHE A 33 12.30 8.86 2.66
C PHE A 33 11.81 7.42 2.44
N VAL A 34 12.41 6.72 1.49
CA VAL A 34 12.26 5.26 1.33
C VAL A 34 13.66 4.65 1.35
N GLU A 35 13.94 3.88 2.40
CA GLU A 35 15.29 3.36 2.67
C GLU A 35 15.24 2.07 3.49
N ILE A 36 15.92 1.03 3.03
CA ILE A 36 15.90 -0.31 3.64
C ILE A 36 17.02 -0.52 4.67
N SER A 37 18.16 0.15 4.50
CA SER A 37 19.31 -0.01 5.39
C SER A 37 19.03 0.57 6.78
N PRO A 38 19.05 -0.24 7.86
CA PRO A 38 18.81 0.25 9.22
C PRO A 38 19.78 1.34 9.66
N TYR A 39 21.05 1.24 9.23
CA TYR A 39 22.07 2.25 9.49
C TYR A 39 21.70 3.60 8.87
N SER A 40 21.33 3.60 7.59
CA SER A 40 20.92 4.79 6.86
C SER A 40 19.67 5.42 7.48
N GLN A 41 18.68 4.60 7.84
CA GLN A 41 17.48 5.08 8.54
C GLN A 41 17.83 5.75 9.88
N SER A 42 18.78 5.19 10.65
CA SER A 42 19.22 5.79 11.91
C SER A 42 19.82 7.18 11.69
N LYS A 43 20.67 7.35 10.67
CA LYS A 43 21.23 8.65 10.29
C LYS A 43 20.16 9.64 9.85
N LEU A 44 19.22 9.20 9.01
CA LEU A 44 18.10 10.03 8.57
C LEU A 44 17.22 10.49 9.74
N ARG A 45 16.91 9.62 10.71
CA ARG A 45 16.15 9.99 11.91
C ARG A 45 16.88 10.99 12.78
N HIS A 46 18.20 10.85 12.90
CA HIS A 46 19.01 11.78 13.68
C HIS A 46 19.06 13.17 13.04
N GLU A 47 19.30 13.25 11.74
CA GLU A 47 19.42 14.53 11.02
C GLU A 47 18.05 15.17 10.75
N GLN A 48 17.01 14.36 10.51
CA GLN A 48 15.68 14.81 10.12
C GLN A 48 14.57 14.04 10.84
N PRO A 49 14.43 14.24 12.16
CA PRO A 49 13.51 13.47 13.02
C PRO A 49 12.03 13.64 12.64
N GLY A 50 11.67 14.69 11.91
CA GLY A 50 10.28 14.98 11.52
C GLY A 50 9.85 14.42 10.16
N ILE A 51 10.73 13.77 9.41
CA ILE A 51 10.38 13.24 8.08
C ILE A 51 10.17 11.72 8.17
N PRO A 52 9.00 11.20 7.78
CA PRO A 52 8.73 9.78 7.83
C PRO A 52 9.66 8.99 6.89
N ILE A 53 9.97 7.76 7.29
CA ILE A 53 10.77 6.82 6.51
C ILE A 53 9.93 5.57 6.27
N HIS A 54 9.75 5.21 5.00
CA HIS A 54 9.20 3.92 4.60
C HIS A 54 10.34 2.92 4.42
N ALA A 55 10.25 1.76 5.06
CA ALA A 55 11.39 0.86 5.20
C ALA A 55 11.65 -0.01 3.96
N ASP A 56 10.66 -0.30 3.14
CA ASP A 56 10.82 -1.25 2.04
C ASP A 56 10.06 -0.78 0.80
N ILE A 57 10.79 -0.49 -0.28
CA ILE A 57 10.20 -0.05 -1.54
C ILE A 57 9.29 -1.13 -2.16
N THR A 58 9.54 -2.42 -1.90
CA THR A 58 8.79 -3.52 -2.53
C THR A 58 7.33 -3.56 -2.10
N ASN A 59 7.01 -3.00 -0.92
CA ASN A 59 5.65 -2.86 -0.41
C ASN A 59 5.18 -1.39 -0.37
N TYR A 60 5.88 -0.48 -1.07
CA TYR A 60 5.44 0.89 -1.22
C TYR A 60 4.33 0.97 -2.28
N HIS A 61 3.10 1.17 -1.83
CA HIS A 61 1.92 1.14 -2.70
C HIS A 61 1.09 2.42 -2.57
N CYS A 62 0.42 2.78 -3.66
CA CYS A 62 -0.63 3.79 -3.61
C CYS A 62 -1.80 3.26 -2.77
N GLN A 63 -2.34 4.06 -1.84
CA GLN A 63 -3.46 3.63 -1.00
C GLN A 63 -4.70 3.19 -1.80
N GLU A 64 -4.90 3.73 -3.01
CA GLU A 64 -6.02 3.33 -3.88
C GLU A 64 -5.91 1.91 -4.42
N SER A 65 -4.70 1.43 -4.74
CA SER A 65 -4.54 0.08 -5.27
C SER A 65 -4.82 -0.99 -4.22
N ILE A 66 -4.47 -0.72 -2.95
CA ILE A 66 -4.77 -1.62 -1.83
C ILE A 66 -6.29 -1.74 -1.65
N ARG A 67 -7.02 -0.62 -1.65
CA ARG A 67 -8.49 -0.63 -1.50
C ARG A 67 -9.15 -1.39 -2.64
N ASN A 68 -8.74 -1.16 -3.89
CA ASN A 68 -9.33 -1.85 -5.03
C ASN A 68 -9.13 -3.37 -4.97
N SER A 69 -7.93 -3.82 -4.57
CA SER A 69 -7.65 -5.24 -4.37
C SER A 69 -8.49 -5.85 -3.23
N GLN A 70 -8.69 -5.12 -2.13
CA GLN A 70 -9.57 -5.57 -1.04
C GLN A 70 -11.03 -5.69 -1.49
N PHE A 71 -11.53 -4.75 -2.28
CA PHE A 71 -12.87 -4.83 -2.87
C PHE A 71 -13.00 -6.02 -3.82
N ALA A 72 -12.00 -6.29 -4.65
CA ALA A 72 -12.00 -7.43 -5.57
C ALA A 72 -12.07 -8.78 -4.83
N ILE A 73 -11.26 -8.95 -3.77
CA ILE A 73 -11.28 -10.16 -2.93
C ILE A 73 -12.66 -10.35 -2.30
N ARG A 74 -13.21 -9.29 -1.71
CA ARG A 74 -14.54 -9.34 -1.08
C ARG A 74 -15.64 -9.71 -2.07
N ASN A 75 -15.60 -9.13 -3.27
CA ASN A 75 -16.59 -9.41 -4.32
C ASN A 75 -16.50 -10.87 -4.79
N TYR A 76 -15.29 -11.43 -4.91
CA TYR A 76 -15.09 -12.83 -5.25
C TYR A 76 -15.71 -13.77 -4.20
N GLU A 77 -15.43 -13.53 -2.92
CA GLU A 77 -16.00 -14.32 -1.82
C GLU A 77 -17.53 -14.29 -1.79
N LEU A 78 -18.12 -13.10 -2.02
CA LEU A 78 -19.57 -12.95 -2.13
C LEU A 78 -20.14 -13.73 -3.32
N GLY A 79 -19.46 -13.71 -4.47
CA GLY A 79 -19.83 -14.50 -5.64
C GLY A 79 -19.84 -16.01 -5.37
N VAL A 80 -18.80 -16.51 -4.68
CA VAL A 80 -18.72 -17.93 -4.30
C VAL A 80 -19.85 -18.32 -3.35
N LYS A 81 -20.15 -17.48 -2.34
CA LYS A 81 -21.27 -17.72 -1.41
C LYS A 81 -22.62 -17.79 -2.14
N ASN A 82 -22.86 -16.86 -3.06
CA ASN A 82 -24.10 -16.84 -3.84
C ASN A 82 -24.26 -18.07 -4.72
N MET A 83 -23.19 -18.52 -5.39
CA MET A 83 -23.22 -19.75 -6.19
C MET A 83 -23.49 -20.99 -5.34
N ASN A 84 -22.89 -21.09 -4.16
CA ASN A 84 -23.15 -22.20 -3.24
C ASN A 84 -24.59 -22.19 -2.73
N GLN A 85 -25.13 -21.01 -2.40
CA GLN A 85 -26.53 -20.89 -2.00
C GLN A 85 -27.49 -21.30 -3.13
N GLN A 86 -27.23 -20.86 -4.37
CA GLN A 86 -28.02 -21.28 -5.53
C GLN A 86 -27.96 -22.80 -5.74
N ARG A 87 -26.79 -23.41 -5.59
CA ARG A 87 -26.64 -24.86 -5.66
C ARG A 87 -27.47 -25.59 -4.61
N ILE A 88 -27.46 -25.12 -3.36
CA ILE A 88 -28.27 -25.69 -2.28
C ILE A 88 -29.75 -25.55 -2.59
N ASN A 89 -30.20 -24.36 -3.01
CA ASN A 89 -31.60 -24.12 -3.35
C ASN A 89 -32.08 -25.05 -4.47
N ASN A 90 -31.25 -25.24 -5.52
CA ASN A 90 -31.56 -26.16 -6.61
C ASN A 90 -31.61 -27.62 -6.13
N LEU A 91 -30.76 -28.02 -5.18
CA LEU A 91 -30.77 -29.36 -4.61
C LEU A 91 -32.07 -29.63 -3.84
N VAL A 92 -32.50 -28.67 -3.01
CA VAL A 92 -33.75 -28.77 -2.23
C VAL A 92 -34.95 -28.93 -3.16
N LEU A 93 -35.03 -28.13 -4.23
CA LEU A 93 -36.08 -28.23 -5.25
C LEU A 93 -36.11 -29.57 -6.00
N LEU A 94 -35.02 -30.34 -6.03
CA LEU A 94 -34.96 -31.66 -6.65
C LEU A 94 -35.38 -32.80 -5.71
N ILE A 95 -35.32 -32.57 -4.39
CA ILE A 95 -35.65 -33.56 -3.36
C ILE A 95 -37.12 -33.45 -2.95
N GLU A 96 -37.62 -32.22 -2.76
CA GLU A 96 -39.03 -31.92 -2.42
C GLU A 96 -40.08 -32.60 -3.33
N PRO A 97 -39.94 -32.62 -4.68
CA PRO A 97 -40.94 -33.25 -5.55
C PRO A 97 -40.96 -34.79 -5.46
N LYS A 98 -40.01 -35.44 -4.80
CA LYS A 98 -39.98 -36.90 -4.59
C LYS A 98 -40.63 -37.36 -3.28
N LEU A 99 -41.08 -36.44 -2.42
CA LEU A 99 -41.65 -36.75 -1.09
C LEU A 99 -43.19 -36.78 -1.06
N TRP A 100 -43.86 -36.66 -2.21
CA TRP A 100 -45.33 -36.65 -2.36
C TRP A 100 -45.86 -37.75 -3.31
N GLN A 101 -45.16 -38.88 -3.43
CA GLN A 101 -45.66 -40.11 -4.05
C GLN A 101 -45.62 -41.25 -3.04
#